data_AF-A0A7C4YWD8-F1
#
_entry.id   AF-A0A7C4YWD8-F1
#
_cell.length_a   1.000
_cell.length_b   1.000
_cell.length_c   1.000
_cell.angle_alpha   90.00
_cell.angle_beta   90.00
_cell.angle_gamma   90.00
#
_symmetry.space_group_name_H-M   'P 1'
#
loop_
_entity.id
_entity.type
_entity.pdbx_description
1 polymer ?
#
loop_
_entity_poly.entity_id
_entity_poly.type
_entity_poly.pdbx_seq_one_letter_code
_entity_poly.pdbx_strand_id
1 'polypeptide(L)'
;MGLTIHYKLQSTSTSIKAVRELVSQLRQRALDLPFKEVSELVEFTDDEADFEQVDREHPMKWLLLQAGQYVEHDQRHYKIALRQVIAFSTWPGEGCEEANFGLCQYPGTFEVRDGRRIKPGLRGWSWSSFCKTQYASNPDSGGLENFLRCHLSVVKLLDHAKAIGILGSVSDEGEFFEKRDVKALAKEVGDWNSMIAGWAGRLKDVLGDSVQSAISEFPDFERLEAKGREKE
;
A
#
# COMPACT_ATOMS: atom_id res chain seq x y z
N MET A 1 -9.47 15.33 8.11
CA MET A 1 -8.09 14.81 8.14
C MET A 1 -7.95 13.83 6.97
N GLY A 2 -6.75 13.64 6.42
CA GLY A 2 -6.55 12.65 5.35
C GLY A 2 -6.68 11.22 5.88
N LEU A 3 -7.00 10.27 4.99
CA LEU A 3 -6.92 8.83 5.27
C LEU A 3 -5.92 8.20 4.31
N THR A 4 -4.66 8.48 4.62
CA THR A 4 -3.48 8.02 3.88
C THR A 4 -2.74 6.96 4.67
N ILE A 5 -2.40 5.86 4.01
CA ILE A 5 -1.53 4.83 4.57
C ILE A 5 -0.14 5.04 3.98
N HIS A 6 0.83 5.46 4.79
CA HIS A 6 2.24 5.55 4.41
C HIS A 6 2.97 4.28 4.84
N TYR A 7 3.83 3.74 3.99
CA TYR A 7 4.56 2.52 4.31
C TYR A 7 5.97 2.48 3.72
N LYS A 8 6.83 1.72 4.38
CA LYS A 8 8.19 1.41 3.94
C LYS A 8 8.39 -0.08 3.87
N LEU A 9 9.00 -0.56 2.78
CA LEU A 9 9.44 -1.95 2.63
C LEU A 9 10.97 -1.98 2.54
N GLN A 10 11.59 -2.99 3.12
CA GLN A 10 13.05 -3.13 3.17
C GLN A 10 13.48 -4.59 3.10
N SER A 11 14.64 -4.86 2.52
CA SER A 11 15.29 -6.17 2.56
C SER A 11 16.80 -6.02 2.58
N THR A 12 17.48 -6.82 3.41
CA THR A 12 18.94 -6.89 3.45
C THR A 12 19.50 -7.95 2.50
N SER A 13 18.66 -8.61 1.70
CA SER A 13 19.10 -9.61 0.73
C SER A 13 20.08 -9.01 -0.28
N THR A 14 21.18 -9.71 -0.54
CA THR A 14 22.14 -9.38 -1.61
C THR A 14 21.79 -10.07 -2.93
N SER A 15 20.82 -11.00 -2.92
CA SER A 15 20.39 -11.76 -4.09
C SER A 15 19.17 -11.12 -4.73
N ILE A 16 19.32 -10.65 -5.97
CA ILE A 16 18.23 -10.15 -6.81
C ILE A 16 17.14 -11.21 -6.95
N LYS A 17 17.50 -12.49 -7.13
CA LYS A 17 16.53 -13.59 -7.23
C LYS A 17 15.68 -13.71 -5.97
N ALA A 18 16.29 -13.60 -4.79
CA ALA A 18 15.55 -13.66 -3.53
C ALA A 18 14.66 -12.43 -3.33
N VAL A 19 15.09 -11.24 -3.78
CA VAL A 19 14.24 -10.04 -3.75
C VAL A 19 13.06 -10.16 -4.70
N ARG A 20 13.30 -10.65 -5.92
CA ARG A 20 12.23 -10.93 -6.88
C ARG A 20 11.18 -11.87 -6.29
N GLU A 21 11.63 -12.92 -5.63
CA GLU A 21 10.75 -13.88 -4.94
C GLU A 21 9.91 -13.21 -3.84
N LEU A 22 10.51 -12.33 -3.02
CA LEU A 22 9.78 -11.58 -2.00
C LEU A 22 8.69 -10.68 -2.59
N VAL A 23 9.00 -9.95 -3.67
CA VAL A 23 8.02 -9.08 -4.34
C VAL A 23 6.95 -9.90 -5.05
N SER A 24 7.32 -11.05 -5.65
CA SER A 24 6.37 -11.99 -6.24
C SER A 24 5.40 -12.58 -5.21
N GLN A 25 5.87 -12.95 -4.02
CA GLN A 25 5.00 -13.42 -2.93
C GLN A 25 4.03 -12.33 -2.48
N LEU A 26 4.52 -11.09 -2.34
CA LEU A 26 3.68 -9.94 -2.03
C LEU A 26 2.61 -9.72 -3.12
N ARG A 27 2.99 -9.78 -4.40
CA ARG A 27 2.06 -9.65 -5.52
C ARG A 27 1.03 -10.79 -5.54
N GLN A 28 1.45 -12.03 -5.32
CA GLN A 28 0.53 -13.16 -5.26
C GLN A 28 -0.52 -12.92 -4.17
N ARG A 29 -0.11 -12.43 -3.00
CA ARG A 29 -1.06 -12.06 -1.96
C ARG A 29 -1.99 -10.93 -2.38
N ALA A 30 -1.52 -9.94 -3.14
CA ALA A 30 -2.38 -8.88 -3.67
C ALA A 30 -3.45 -9.43 -4.62
N LEU A 31 -3.13 -10.45 -5.44
CA LEU A 31 -4.10 -11.12 -6.31
C LEU A 31 -5.18 -11.89 -5.54
N ASP A 32 -4.86 -12.35 -4.32
CA ASP A 32 -5.83 -13.03 -3.44
C ASP A 32 -6.70 -12.04 -2.64
N LEU A 33 -6.34 -10.75 -2.63
CA LEU A 33 -7.06 -9.68 -1.95
C LEU A 33 -7.98 -8.95 -2.93
N PRO A 34 -9.05 -8.28 -2.46
CA PRO A 34 -10.04 -7.69 -3.34
C PRO A 34 -9.57 -6.33 -3.86
N PHE A 35 -8.35 -6.21 -4.38
CA PHE A 35 -7.94 -5.06 -5.18
C PHE A 35 -8.74 -5.05 -6.48
N LYS A 36 -9.06 -3.85 -6.99
CA LYS A 36 -9.74 -3.71 -8.28
C LYS A 36 -8.82 -4.12 -9.42
N GLU A 37 -7.55 -3.75 -9.33
CA GLU A 37 -6.51 -4.12 -10.30
C GLU A 37 -5.19 -4.43 -9.60
N VAL A 38 -4.43 -5.37 -10.17
CA VAL A 38 -3.06 -5.70 -9.78
C VAL A 38 -2.26 -5.83 -11.08
N SER A 39 -1.25 -4.99 -11.27
CA SER A 39 -0.43 -5.01 -12.47
C SER A 39 0.46 -6.26 -12.52
N GLU A 40 1.09 -6.50 -13.66
CA GLU A 40 2.22 -7.43 -13.73
C GLU A 40 3.41 -6.95 -12.89
N LEU A 41 4.27 -7.90 -12.54
CA LEU A 41 5.56 -7.59 -11.91
C LEU A 41 6.46 -6.93 -12.96
N VAL A 42 7.00 -5.77 -12.63
CA VAL A 42 7.93 -5.02 -13.48
C VAL A 42 9.32 -5.01 -12.85
N GLU A 43 10.33 -5.01 -13.70
CA GLU A 43 11.74 -4.89 -13.31
C GLU A 43 12.43 -3.89 -14.22
N PHE A 44 13.12 -2.91 -13.62
CA PHE A 44 13.87 -1.88 -14.33
C PHE A 44 15.29 -1.80 -13.78
N THR A 45 16.25 -1.46 -14.65
CA THR A 45 17.65 -1.28 -14.27
C THR A 45 18.21 0.05 -14.76
N ASP A 46 19.04 0.67 -13.92
CA ASP A 46 19.77 1.91 -14.21
C ASP A 46 18.90 2.97 -14.94
N ASP A 47 19.22 3.30 -16.20
CA ASP A 47 18.54 4.35 -16.97
C ASP A 47 17.04 4.08 -17.18
N GLU A 48 16.63 2.80 -17.27
CA GLU A 48 15.21 2.42 -17.40
C GLU A 48 14.42 2.73 -16.13
N ALA A 49 15.09 2.84 -14.99
CA ALA A 49 14.48 3.18 -13.71
C ALA A 49 14.39 4.71 -13.49
N ASP A 50 14.90 5.53 -14.42
CA ASP A 50 14.85 6.99 -14.29
C ASP A 50 13.54 7.58 -14.84
N PHE A 51 12.66 7.99 -13.92
CA PHE A 51 11.36 8.59 -14.28
C PHE A 51 11.46 9.88 -15.13
N GLU A 52 12.62 10.56 -15.12
CA GLU A 52 12.87 11.76 -15.93
C GLU A 52 13.22 11.40 -17.38
N GLN A 53 13.67 10.17 -17.63
CA GLN A 53 14.02 9.67 -18.95
C GLN A 53 12.86 8.93 -19.63
N VAL A 54 11.87 8.46 -18.86
CA VAL A 54 10.66 7.85 -19.44
C VAL A 54 9.67 8.90 -19.94
N ASP A 55 8.94 8.56 -21.00
CA ASP A 55 7.90 9.42 -21.58
C ASP A 55 6.86 9.88 -20.55
N ARG A 56 6.21 11.02 -20.81
CA ARG A 56 5.17 11.57 -19.92
C ARG A 56 3.99 10.61 -19.76
N GLU A 57 3.64 9.90 -20.83
CA GLU A 57 2.54 8.93 -20.88
C GLU A 57 3.00 7.51 -20.54
N HIS A 58 4.23 7.33 -20.04
CA HIS A 58 4.73 6.00 -19.70
C HIS A 58 3.85 5.39 -18.60
N PRO A 59 3.29 4.17 -18.80
CA PRO A 59 2.34 3.58 -17.85
C PRO A 59 2.87 3.46 -16.42
N MET A 60 4.17 3.19 -16.26
CA MET A 60 4.81 3.04 -14.94
C MET A 60 5.43 4.34 -14.40
N LYS A 61 5.14 5.52 -14.98
CA LYS A 61 5.78 6.78 -14.57
C LYS A 61 5.50 7.12 -13.11
N TRP A 62 4.27 6.88 -12.63
CA TRP A 62 3.90 7.11 -11.23
C TRP A 62 4.67 6.18 -10.27
N LEU A 63 4.78 4.89 -10.61
CA LEU A 63 5.58 3.92 -9.88
C LEU A 63 7.06 4.34 -9.80
N LEU A 64 7.67 4.73 -10.92
CA LEU A 64 9.07 5.18 -10.95
C LEU A 64 9.30 6.49 -10.19
N LEU A 65 8.30 7.39 -10.19
CA LEU A 65 8.35 8.61 -9.39
C LEU A 65 8.38 8.28 -7.88
N GLN A 66 7.54 7.34 -7.42
CA GLN A 66 7.51 6.90 -6.02
C GLN A 66 8.75 6.08 -5.63
N ALA A 67 9.34 5.34 -6.58
CA ALA A 67 10.61 4.65 -6.39
C ALA A 67 11.77 5.63 -6.13
N GLY A 68 11.68 6.85 -6.67
CA GLY A 68 12.66 7.91 -6.50
C GLY A 68 12.86 8.27 -5.02
N GLN A 69 14.13 8.36 -4.61
CA GLN A 69 14.50 8.82 -3.26
C GLN A 69 15.34 10.08 -3.35
N TYR A 70 15.22 10.91 -2.31
CA TYR A 70 15.98 12.14 -2.15
C TYR A 70 16.77 12.07 -0.85
N VAL A 71 18.01 12.56 -0.88
CA VAL A 71 18.80 12.79 0.34
C VAL A 71 19.01 14.29 0.52
N GLU A 72 18.79 14.76 1.73
CA GLU A 72 19.19 16.11 2.12
C GLU A 72 20.66 16.12 2.52
N HIS A 73 21.44 17.00 1.89
CA HIS A 73 22.84 17.25 2.24
C HIS A 73 23.13 18.74 2.05
N ASP A 74 23.72 19.38 3.05
CA ASP A 74 23.99 20.84 3.06
C ASP A 74 22.76 21.69 2.66
N GLN A 75 21.59 21.41 3.25
CA GLN A 75 20.32 22.10 2.97
C GLN A 75 19.83 21.99 1.51
N ARG A 76 20.36 21.03 0.74
CA ARG A 76 19.94 20.75 -0.64
C ARG A 76 19.44 19.32 -0.74
N HIS A 77 18.42 19.12 -1.57
CA HIS A 77 17.88 17.80 -1.87
C HIS A 77 18.51 17.27 -3.15
N TYR A 78 19.05 16.06 -3.08
CA TYR A 78 19.65 15.37 -4.20
C TYR A 78 18.86 14.11 -4.51
N LYS A 79 18.37 14.01 -5.76
CA LYS A 79 17.76 12.79 -6.28
C LYS A 79 18.84 11.70 -6.34
N ILE A 80 18.48 10.52 -5.85
CA ILE A 80 19.32 9.34 -5.90
C ILE A 80 18.92 8.54 -7.14
N ALA A 81 19.86 8.31 -8.05
CA ALA A 81 19.64 7.44 -9.20
C ALA A 81 19.32 6.02 -8.74
N LEU A 82 18.26 5.43 -9.27
CA LEU A 82 17.88 4.04 -9.01
C LEU A 82 18.84 3.11 -9.76
N ARG A 83 19.23 1.99 -9.14
CA ARG A 83 19.99 0.94 -9.82
C ARG A 83 19.11 -0.20 -10.29
N GLN A 84 18.16 -0.57 -9.43
CA GLN A 84 17.25 -1.65 -9.72
C GLN A 84 15.92 -1.40 -9.04
N VAL A 85 14.84 -1.70 -9.75
CA VAL A 85 13.47 -1.64 -9.26
C VAL A 85 12.84 -2.98 -9.55
N ILE A 86 12.23 -3.62 -8.55
CA ILE A 86 11.34 -4.76 -8.74
C ILE A 86 10.04 -4.42 -8.01
N ALA A 87 8.96 -4.25 -8.75
CA ALA A 87 7.74 -3.66 -8.21
C ALA A 87 6.48 -4.11 -8.97
N PHE A 88 5.32 -3.77 -8.42
CA PHE A 88 4.03 -3.86 -9.08
C PHE A 88 3.10 -2.78 -8.51
N SER A 89 2.09 -2.44 -9.28
CA SER A 89 1.03 -1.51 -8.93
C SER A 89 -0.22 -2.27 -8.51
N THR A 90 -0.95 -1.71 -7.55
CA THR A 90 -2.32 -2.12 -7.25
C THR A 90 -3.22 -0.92 -7.29
N TRP A 91 -4.46 -1.12 -7.70
CA TRP A 91 -5.50 -0.13 -7.53
C TRP A 91 -6.57 -0.69 -6.59
N PRO A 92 -6.70 -0.15 -5.36
CA PRO A 92 -7.70 -0.62 -4.40
C PRO A 92 -9.12 -0.48 -4.96
N GLY A 93 -9.44 0.63 -5.61
CA GLY A 93 -10.73 0.87 -6.26
C GLY A 93 -11.06 2.34 -6.40
N GLU A 94 -12.30 2.62 -6.81
CA GLU A 94 -12.78 3.99 -7.01
C GLU A 94 -12.56 4.86 -5.77
N GLY A 95 -12.12 6.10 -5.97
CA GLY A 95 -11.80 7.03 -4.90
C GLY A 95 -10.48 6.74 -4.15
N CYS A 96 -9.68 5.77 -4.60
CA CYS A 96 -8.32 5.55 -4.11
C CYS A 96 -7.26 6.03 -5.10
N GLU A 97 -6.12 6.45 -4.58
CA GLU A 97 -4.88 6.52 -5.35
C GLU A 97 -4.34 5.09 -5.62
N GLU A 98 -3.52 4.95 -6.65
CA GLU A 98 -2.73 3.73 -6.88
C GLU A 98 -1.79 3.47 -5.71
N ALA A 99 -1.72 2.22 -5.26
CA ALA A 99 -0.80 1.77 -4.21
C ALA A 99 0.29 0.90 -4.85
N ASN A 100 1.53 1.40 -4.83
CA ASN A 100 2.68 0.74 -5.45
C ASN A 100 3.56 0.05 -4.42
N PHE A 101 3.92 -1.20 -4.71
CA PHE A 101 4.72 -2.04 -3.83
C PHE A 101 5.94 -2.55 -4.57
N GLY A 102 7.08 -2.53 -3.90
CA GLY A 102 8.31 -3.03 -4.50
C GLY A 102 9.49 -2.94 -3.57
N LEU A 103 10.65 -3.21 -4.15
CA LEU A 103 11.95 -3.04 -3.51
C LEU A 103 12.89 -2.41 -4.54
N CYS A 104 13.57 -1.35 -4.14
CA CYS A 104 14.55 -0.65 -4.97
C CYS A 104 15.95 -0.76 -4.37
N GLN A 105 16.95 -0.89 -5.24
CA GLN A 105 18.34 -0.76 -4.88
C GLN A 105 18.88 0.62 -5.29
N TYR A 106 19.63 1.24 -4.38
CA TYR A 106 20.24 2.55 -4.55
C TYR A 106 21.77 2.45 -4.51
N PRO A 107 22.52 3.37 -5.15
CA PRO A 107 23.97 3.40 -5.07
C PRO A 107 24.45 3.71 -3.65
N GLY A 108 25.50 3.01 -3.21
CA GLY A 108 26.13 3.28 -1.90
C GLY A 108 26.84 4.63 -1.82
N THR A 109 27.25 5.19 -2.96
CA THR A 109 27.70 6.57 -3.13
C THR A 109 27.30 7.06 -4.52
N PHE A 110 26.93 8.32 -4.65
CA PHE A 110 26.70 8.95 -5.95
C PHE A 110 27.40 10.31 -6.03
N GLU A 111 27.69 10.74 -7.25
CA GLU A 111 28.32 12.03 -7.53
C GLU A 111 27.23 13.05 -7.89
N VAL A 112 27.35 14.25 -7.33
CA VAL A 112 26.46 15.38 -7.66
C VAL A 112 27.16 16.32 -8.64
N ARG A 113 26.41 17.21 -9.29
CA ARG A 113 26.90 18.08 -10.38
C ARG A 113 28.16 18.91 -10.06
N ASP A 114 28.43 19.18 -8.79
CA ASP A 114 29.63 19.91 -8.34
C ASP A 114 30.84 19.01 -8.03
N GLY A 115 30.78 17.73 -8.40
CA GLY A 115 31.87 16.75 -8.25
C GLY A 115 31.96 16.11 -6.86
N ARG A 116 31.11 16.49 -5.91
CA ARG A 116 31.10 15.89 -4.57
C ARG A 116 30.48 14.50 -4.59
N ARG A 117 31.00 13.61 -3.74
CA ARG A 117 30.46 12.26 -3.53
C ARG A 117 29.65 12.20 -2.24
N ILE A 118 28.36 11.88 -2.36
CA ILE A 118 27.42 11.80 -1.24
C ILE A 118 27.11 10.33 -0.93
N LYS A 119 27.02 10.00 0.37
CA LYS A 119 26.51 8.73 0.86
C LYS A 119 25.04 8.91 1.25
N PRO A 120 24.08 8.24 0.59
CA PRO A 120 22.65 8.43 0.89
C PRO A 120 22.21 7.79 2.21
N GLY A 121 23.05 6.96 2.85
CA GLY A 121 22.68 6.24 4.07
C GLY A 121 21.71 5.08 3.86
N LEU A 122 21.24 4.86 2.62
CA LEU A 122 20.42 3.72 2.23
C LEU A 122 21.29 2.46 2.10
N ARG A 123 20.83 1.34 2.67
CA ARG A 123 21.50 0.04 2.60
C ARG A 123 20.51 -1.03 2.17
N GLY A 124 20.99 -2.00 1.40
CA GLY A 124 20.17 -3.09 0.89
C GLY A 124 19.12 -2.58 -0.10
N TRP A 125 17.92 -3.12 0.02
CA TRP A 125 16.77 -2.76 -0.77
C TRP A 125 15.77 -1.98 0.09
N SER A 126 15.18 -0.95 -0.48
CA SER A 126 14.18 -0.13 0.20
C SER A 126 13.13 0.39 -0.75
N TRP A 127 11.94 0.64 -0.22
CA TRP A 127 10.82 1.27 -0.90
C TRP A 127 10.08 2.16 0.09
N SER A 128 9.48 3.24 -0.38
CA SER A 128 8.57 4.06 0.40
C SER A 128 7.46 4.55 -0.50
N SER A 129 6.21 4.37 -0.09
CA SER A 129 5.05 4.84 -0.84
C SER A 129 3.92 5.17 0.12
N PHE A 130 2.81 5.63 -0.44
CA PHE A 130 1.59 5.91 0.27
C PHE A 130 0.39 5.60 -0.63
N CYS A 131 -0.77 5.39 -0.01
CA CYS A 131 -2.05 5.27 -0.70
C CYS A 131 -3.11 6.06 0.04
N LYS A 132 -3.71 7.05 -0.62
CA LYS A 132 -4.90 7.72 -0.11
C LYS A 132 -6.14 6.89 -0.44
N THR A 133 -6.93 6.64 0.58
CA THR A 133 -8.19 5.89 0.47
C THR A 133 -9.41 6.73 0.80
N GLN A 134 -9.21 7.98 1.24
CA GLN A 134 -10.27 8.83 1.79
C GLN A 134 -11.49 9.04 0.87
N TYR A 135 -11.31 9.11 -0.46
CA TYR A 135 -12.43 9.39 -1.36
C TYR A 135 -13.23 8.14 -1.73
N ALA A 136 -12.74 6.96 -1.36
CA ALA A 136 -13.46 5.71 -1.55
C ALA A 136 -14.77 5.66 -0.76
N SER A 137 -14.92 6.50 0.28
CA SER A 137 -16.14 6.63 1.07
C SER A 137 -17.20 7.52 0.43
N ASN A 138 -16.89 8.18 -0.69
CA ASN A 138 -17.89 8.96 -1.42
C ASN A 138 -18.99 8.03 -1.96
N PRO A 139 -20.28 8.40 -1.87
CA PRO A 139 -21.37 7.59 -2.39
C PRO A 139 -21.20 7.19 -3.87
N ASP A 140 -20.71 8.11 -4.71
CA ASP A 140 -20.44 7.86 -6.13
C ASP A 140 -19.29 6.87 -6.37
N SER A 141 -18.44 6.66 -5.36
CA SER A 141 -17.36 5.67 -5.37
C SER A 141 -17.74 4.37 -4.65
N GLY A 142 -18.98 4.23 -4.16
CA GLY A 142 -19.47 3.03 -3.47
C GLY A 142 -19.58 3.17 -1.94
N GLY A 143 -19.33 4.35 -1.39
CA GLY A 143 -19.60 4.63 0.03
C GLY A 143 -18.68 3.88 1.01
N LEU A 144 -19.15 3.73 2.24
CA LEU A 144 -18.39 3.10 3.33
C LEU A 144 -17.87 1.69 2.97
N GLU A 145 -18.70 0.88 2.30
CA GLU A 145 -18.31 -0.47 1.88
C GLU A 145 -17.08 -0.45 0.98
N ASN A 146 -17.08 0.42 -0.03
CA ASN A 146 -15.92 0.55 -0.91
C ASN A 146 -14.68 1.06 -0.14
N PHE A 147 -14.86 2.06 0.74
CA PHE A 147 -13.77 2.57 1.57
C PHE A 147 -13.11 1.48 2.42
N LEU A 148 -13.91 0.75 3.20
CA LEU A 148 -13.38 -0.27 4.10
C LEU A 148 -12.77 -1.44 3.29
N ARG A 149 -13.36 -1.85 2.16
CA ARG A 149 -12.74 -2.84 1.26
C ARG A 149 -11.35 -2.38 0.80
N CYS A 150 -11.24 -1.16 0.29
CA CYS A 150 -9.98 -0.59 -0.22
C CYS A 150 -8.92 -0.46 0.87
N HIS A 151 -9.27 0.18 1.99
CA HIS A 151 -8.36 0.47 3.07
C HIS A 151 -7.84 -0.82 3.73
N LEU A 152 -8.74 -1.76 4.04
CA LEU A 152 -8.38 -3.02 4.65
C LEU A 152 -7.55 -3.91 3.70
N SER A 153 -7.73 -3.82 2.38
CA SER A 153 -6.92 -4.57 1.41
C SER A 153 -5.46 -4.13 1.43
N VAL A 154 -5.21 -2.81 1.45
CA VAL A 154 -3.85 -2.26 1.58
C VAL A 154 -3.22 -2.72 2.90
N VAL A 155 -3.95 -2.59 4.01
CA VAL A 155 -3.48 -3.00 5.34
C VAL A 155 -3.17 -4.50 5.41
N LYS A 156 -4.02 -5.36 4.82
CA LYS A 156 -3.81 -6.81 4.76
C LYS A 156 -2.61 -7.20 3.90
N LEU A 157 -2.33 -6.45 2.84
CA LEU A 157 -1.11 -6.65 2.06
C LEU A 157 0.13 -6.26 2.86
N LEU A 158 0.07 -5.19 3.65
CA LEU A 158 1.14 -4.81 4.58
C LEU A 158 1.32 -5.82 5.72
N ASP A 159 0.26 -6.45 6.22
CA ASP A 159 0.35 -7.57 7.16
C ASP A 159 1.13 -8.75 6.55
N HIS A 160 0.90 -9.03 5.26
CA HIS A 160 1.66 -10.06 4.56
C HIS A 160 3.12 -9.65 4.34
N ALA A 161 3.38 -8.38 3.99
CA ALA A 161 4.74 -7.84 3.92
C ALA A 161 5.49 -8.01 5.27
N LYS A 162 4.78 -7.86 6.39
CA LYS A 162 5.31 -8.13 7.73
C LYS A 162 5.61 -9.62 7.92
N ALA A 163 4.68 -10.50 7.52
CA ALA A 163 4.83 -11.94 7.64
C ALA A 163 6.02 -12.50 6.84
N ILE A 164 6.28 -11.97 5.64
CA ILE A 164 7.45 -12.35 4.81
C ILE A 164 8.72 -11.56 5.16
N GLY A 165 8.67 -10.72 6.21
CA GLY A 165 9.85 -10.07 6.79
C GLY A 165 10.39 -8.86 6.03
N ILE A 166 9.59 -8.21 5.18
CA ILE A 166 10.02 -7.03 4.39
C ILE A 166 9.37 -5.71 4.82
N LEU A 167 8.44 -5.73 5.79
CA LEU A 167 7.82 -4.50 6.27
C LEU A 167 8.81 -3.72 7.17
N GLY A 168 9.11 -2.48 6.78
CA GLY A 168 9.95 -1.56 7.56
C GLY A 168 9.14 -0.74 8.56
N SER A 169 8.15 0.03 8.08
CA SER A 169 7.29 0.87 8.93
C SER A 169 5.97 1.17 8.24
N VAL A 170 4.93 1.46 9.03
CA VAL A 170 3.64 1.98 8.55
C VAL A 170 3.27 3.19 9.39
N SER A 171 2.67 4.20 8.77
CA SER A 171 2.01 5.32 9.41
C SER A 171 0.65 5.48 8.72
N ASP A 172 -0.39 5.03 9.39
CA ASP A 172 -1.76 5.12 8.92
C ASP A 172 -2.46 6.30 9.61
N GLU A 173 -2.86 7.31 8.83
CA GLU A 173 -3.55 8.49 9.36
C GLU A 173 -4.89 8.15 10.02
N GLY A 174 -5.50 7.01 9.67
CA GLY A 174 -6.71 6.49 10.32
C GLY A 174 -6.45 5.64 11.56
N GLU A 175 -5.17 5.41 11.92
CA GLU A 175 -4.71 4.58 13.05
C GLU A 175 -5.25 3.13 13.04
N PHE A 176 -5.79 2.65 11.92
CA PHE A 176 -6.34 1.31 11.83
C PHE A 176 -5.24 0.27 11.81
N PHE A 177 -4.11 0.55 11.17
CA PHE A 177 -2.97 -0.37 11.14
C PHE A 177 -2.50 -0.79 12.54
N GLU A 178 -2.53 0.12 13.52
CA GLU A 178 -2.21 -0.18 14.91
C GLU A 178 -3.42 -0.71 15.69
N LYS A 179 -4.56 -0.01 15.62
CA LYS A 179 -5.71 -0.28 16.50
C LYS A 179 -6.54 -1.47 16.06
N ARG A 180 -6.58 -1.76 14.76
CA ARG A 180 -7.46 -2.76 14.13
C ARG A 180 -8.95 -2.57 14.46
N ASP A 181 -9.32 -1.34 14.79
CA ASP A 181 -10.68 -0.96 15.14
C ASP A 181 -11.44 -0.45 13.90
N VAL A 182 -12.19 -1.36 13.27
CA VAL A 182 -13.01 -1.06 12.08
C VAL A 182 -14.07 0.00 12.40
N LYS A 183 -14.56 0.04 13.66
CA LYS A 183 -15.57 1.00 14.12
C LYS A 183 -15.02 2.39 14.26
N ALA A 184 -13.82 2.53 14.81
CA ALA A 184 -13.13 3.81 14.81
C ALA A 184 -12.86 4.27 13.37
N LEU A 185 -12.28 3.41 12.53
CA LEU A 185 -11.92 3.75 11.15
C LEU A 185 -13.11 4.27 10.33
N ALA A 186 -14.26 3.61 10.43
CA ALA A 186 -15.43 3.98 9.67
C ALA A 186 -16.17 5.22 10.23
N LYS A 187 -16.05 5.51 11.53
CA LYS A 187 -16.53 6.77 12.09
C LYS A 187 -15.75 7.97 11.54
N GLU A 188 -14.47 7.80 11.24
CA GLU A 188 -13.64 8.87 10.64
C GLU A 188 -14.15 9.31 9.26
N VAL A 189 -14.82 8.42 8.51
CA VAL A 189 -15.44 8.76 7.21
C VAL A 189 -16.92 9.11 7.29
N GLY A 190 -17.49 9.21 8.50
CA GLY A 190 -18.80 9.82 8.72
C GLY A 190 -20.03 8.89 8.66
N ASP A 191 -19.87 7.62 8.29
CA ASP A 191 -21.01 6.69 8.14
C ASP A 191 -20.76 5.39 8.92
N TRP A 192 -21.31 5.28 10.13
CA TRP A 192 -21.34 4.01 10.90
C TRP A 192 -22.76 3.47 11.12
N ASN A 193 -23.77 4.35 11.16
CA ASN A 193 -25.06 4.04 11.78
C ASN A 193 -26.03 3.22 10.90
N SER A 194 -25.74 3.04 9.61
CA SER A 194 -26.71 2.47 8.66
C SER A 194 -26.24 1.19 7.94
N MET A 195 -24.94 0.85 7.95
CA MET A 195 -24.35 0.00 6.89
C MET A 195 -23.60 -1.27 7.35
N ILE A 196 -23.65 -1.67 8.62
CA ILE A 196 -22.83 -2.80 9.12
C ILE A 196 -23.52 -4.17 9.00
N ALA A 197 -24.85 -4.19 8.90
CA ALA A 197 -25.64 -5.41 9.07
C ALA A 197 -25.46 -6.46 7.97
N GLY A 198 -25.46 -6.05 6.70
CA GLY A 198 -25.31 -6.96 5.55
C GLY A 198 -23.86 -7.24 5.15
N TRP A 199 -22.90 -6.52 5.74
CA TRP A 199 -21.58 -6.37 5.13
C TRP A 199 -20.45 -7.12 5.85
N ALA A 200 -20.62 -7.38 7.14
CA ALA A 200 -19.63 -8.12 7.94
C ALA A 200 -19.37 -9.54 7.42
N GLY A 201 -20.39 -10.20 6.86
CA GLY A 201 -20.25 -11.51 6.22
C GLY A 201 -19.35 -11.48 4.98
N ARG A 202 -19.56 -10.51 4.08
CA ARG A 202 -18.78 -10.38 2.84
C ARG A 202 -17.33 -10.00 3.08
N LEU A 203 -17.06 -9.13 4.07
CA LEU A 203 -15.69 -8.82 4.46
C LEU A 203 -14.98 -10.00 5.12
N LYS A 204 -15.68 -10.80 5.92
CA LYS A 204 -15.12 -11.99 6.54
C LYS A 204 -14.62 -12.97 5.47
N ASP A 205 -15.47 -13.24 4.48
CA ASP A 205 -15.17 -14.23 3.44
C ASP A 205 -13.91 -13.85 2.62
N VAL A 206 -13.63 -12.55 2.50
CA VAL A 206 -12.55 -12.02 1.67
C VAL A 206 -11.30 -11.62 2.46
N LEU A 207 -11.45 -11.08 3.67
CA LEU A 207 -10.35 -10.53 4.49
C LEU A 207 -10.03 -11.35 5.75
N GLY A 208 -10.82 -12.38 6.03
CA GLY A 208 -10.60 -13.39 7.08
C GLY A 208 -11.04 -12.99 8.51
N ASP A 209 -10.88 -13.94 9.43
CA ASP A 209 -11.47 -13.90 10.79
C ASP A 209 -11.04 -12.72 11.68
N SER A 210 -9.90 -12.09 11.41
CA SER A 210 -9.45 -10.93 12.20
C SER A 210 -10.43 -9.75 12.09
N VAL A 211 -11.10 -9.60 10.94
CA VAL A 211 -12.12 -8.58 10.73
C VAL A 211 -13.42 -8.96 11.46
N GLN A 212 -13.72 -10.26 11.55
CA GLN A 212 -14.90 -10.75 12.28
C GLN A 212 -14.81 -10.44 13.77
N SER A 213 -13.66 -10.67 14.41
CA SER A 213 -13.49 -10.44 15.86
C SER A 213 -13.90 -9.03 16.30
N ALA A 214 -13.39 -8.00 15.61
CA ALA A 214 -13.70 -6.60 15.88
C ALA A 214 -15.17 -6.22 15.59
N ILE A 215 -15.83 -6.90 14.65
CA ILE A 215 -17.25 -6.65 14.34
C ILE A 215 -18.18 -7.43 15.28
N SER A 216 -17.77 -8.61 15.73
CA SER A 216 -18.55 -9.52 16.58
C SER A 216 -18.70 -9.09 18.04
N GLU A 217 -17.88 -8.15 18.52
CA GLU A 217 -17.99 -7.56 19.87
C GLU A 217 -19.22 -6.64 20.05
N PHE A 218 -20.09 -6.53 19.04
CA PHE A 218 -21.28 -5.70 19.09
C PHE A 218 -22.49 -6.43 19.69
N PRO A 219 -23.28 -5.80 20.58
CA PRO A 219 -24.46 -6.42 21.19
C PRO A 219 -25.58 -6.85 20.23
N ASP A 220 -25.58 -6.37 18.97
CA ASP A 220 -26.64 -6.59 17.98
C ASP A 220 -26.16 -7.30 16.70
N PHE A 221 -24.94 -7.86 16.69
CA PHE A 221 -24.31 -8.42 15.50
C PHE A 221 -25.15 -9.50 14.81
N GLU A 222 -25.59 -10.53 15.55
CA GLU A 222 -26.38 -11.65 15.00
C GLU A 222 -27.73 -11.19 14.43
N ARG A 223 -28.36 -10.21 15.08
CA ARG A 223 -29.67 -9.66 14.66
C ARG A 223 -29.55 -8.85 13.37
N LEU A 224 -28.43 -8.16 13.19
CA LEU A 224 -28.13 -7.37 12.01
C LEU A 224 -27.70 -8.28 10.85
N GLU A 225 -26.89 -9.30 11.09
CA GLU A 225 -26.50 -10.31 10.10
C GLU A 225 -27.71 -11.07 9.53
N ALA A 226 -28.64 -11.50 10.41
CA ALA A 226 -29.87 -12.18 9.99
C ALA A 226 -30.74 -11.32 9.06
N LYS A 227 -30.88 -10.02 9.35
CA LYS A 227 -31.64 -9.08 8.49
C LYS A 227 -30.99 -8.80 7.14
N GLY A 228 -29.66 -8.96 7.03
CA GLY A 228 -28.93 -8.80 5.78
C GLY A 228 -29.18 -9.96 4.81
N ARG A 229 -29.23 -11.20 5.34
CA ARG A 229 -29.47 -12.42 4.55
C ARG A 229 -30.92 -12.56 4.06
N GLU A 230 -31.87 -11.87 4.67
CA GLU A 230 -33.28 -11.85 4.23
C GLU A 230 -33.57 -10.89 3.06
N LYS A 231 -32.59 -10.07 2.64
CA LYS A 231 -32.74 -9.07 1.56
C LYS A 231 -32.01 -9.42 0.25
N GLU A 232 -31.40 -10.60 0.16
CA GLU A 232 -30.93 -11.22 -1.10
C GLU A 232 -32.02 -12.14 -1.69
#